data_AF-A0AA41E758-F1
#
_entry.id   AF-A0AA41E758-F1
#
_cell.length_a   1.000
_cell.length_b   1.000
_cell.length_c   1.000
_cell.angle_alpha   90.00
_cell.angle_beta   90.00
_cell.angle_gamma   90.00
#
_symmetry.space_group_name_H-M   'P 1'
#
loop_
_entity.id
_entity.type
_entity.pdbx_description
1 polymer ?
#
loop_
_entity_poly.entity_id
_entity_poly.type
_entity_poly.pdbx_seq_one_letter_code
_entity_poly.pdbx_strand_id
1 'polypeptide(L)'
;MRGGWFAATLAALSAVAAFTALVAASPAHAAEPAHPERQLQKFIHDTYGKWRTDRKGWQSDAGDFIYASCGALRVATADGPRTLLAMCGETEDAVQNGMPGMDSDATPGTIDLYVLRPSQDGTTLEPALKKTGIASGGRGEPGTVSIQRLGPHLFGFVLGNSDSRQGYTQSMRSIWLPYGDALVPAAARIDEALDNAESSECANDPARCEERRFAIAPDTSVNDSVYPLIVTETGTRGNRTIHARHTVKFDAARGRYIVPKAVRDGY
;
A
#
# COMPACT_ATOMS: atom_id res chain seq x y z
N MET A 1 80.45 40.31 -50.73
CA MET A 1 80.74 39.05 -51.44
C MET A 1 79.47 38.20 -51.44
N ARG A 2 79.09 37.65 -52.61
CA ARG A 2 78.27 36.44 -52.89
C ARG A 2 77.06 36.18 -51.96
N GLY A 3 75.79 36.17 -52.39
CA GLY A 3 75.23 35.57 -53.61
C GLY A 3 74.81 34.11 -53.34
N GLY A 4 73.53 33.77 -53.54
CA GLY A 4 73.08 32.39 -53.85
C GLY A 4 71.98 31.78 -52.97
N TRP A 5 70.86 31.44 -53.61
CA TRP A 5 69.67 30.71 -53.15
C TRP A 5 69.90 29.23 -52.74
N PHE A 6 68.99 28.63 -51.93
CA PHE A 6 67.94 27.65 -52.35
C PHE A 6 67.24 26.94 -51.16
N ALA A 7 65.91 26.83 -51.30
CA ALA A 7 64.91 25.83 -50.85
C ALA A 7 65.17 24.85 -49.68
N ALA A 8 64.17 24.67 -48.79
CA ALA A 8 63.21 23.54 -48.82
C ALA A 8 62.34 23.41 -47.54
N THR A 9 61.05 23.19 -47.77
CA THR A 9 59.94 22.59 -46.98
C THR A 9 60.19 21.80 -45.68
N LEU A 10 59.30 21.94 -44.67
CA LEU A 10 58.48 20.84 -44.10
C LEU A 10 57.49 21.25 -42.98
N ALA A 11 56.29 20.65 -43.05
CA ALA A 11 55.33 20.22 -41.99
C ALA A 11 54.71 21.27 -41.05
N ALA A 12 53.41 21.58 -41.13
CA ALA A 12 52.21 20.78 -40.76
C ALA A 12 51.87 20.85 -39.25
N LEU A 13 50.72 21.45 -38.93
CA LEU A 13 49.63 20.83 -38.14
C LEU A 13 48.49 21.84 -37.92
N SER A 14 47.40 21.60 -38.63
CA SER A 14 46.11 22.26 -38.49
C SER A 14 45.43 21.81 -37.19
N ALA A 15 44.95 22.76 -36.38
CA ALA A 15 43.97 22.51 -35.33
C ALA A 15 42.68 23.26 -35.67
N VAL A 16 41.72 22.56 -36.27
CA VAL A 16 40.35 23.02 -36.45
C VAL A 16 39.60 22.69 -35.16
N ALA A 17 39.34 23.69 -34.33
CA ALA A 17 38.44 23.58 -33.20
C ALA A 17 36.99 23.63 -33.70
N ALA A 18 36.35 22.47 -33.81
CA ALA A 18 34.92 22.38 -34.05
C ALA A 18 34.16 22.70 -32.76
N PHE A 19 33.49 23.86 -32.72
CA PHE A 19 32.50 24.18 -31.70
C PHE A 19 31.22 23.37 -31.98
N THR A 20 31.12 22.17 -31.40
CA THR A 20 29.82 21.51 -31.21
C THR A 20 29.16 22.13 -29.99
N ALA A 21 28.31 23.13 -30.20
CA ALA A 21 27.40 23.61 -29.16
C ALA A 21 26.39 22.50 -28.87
N LEU A 22 26.53 21.85 -27.71
CA LEU A 22 25.51 21.00 -27.12
C LEU A 22 24.24 21.83 -26.95
N VAL A 23 23.18 21.47 -27.68
CA VAL A 23 21.83 21.90 -27.34
C VAL A 23 21.51 21.23 -26.00
N ALA A 24 21.57 21.99 -24.91
CA ALA A 24 21.04 21.55 -23.63
C ALA A 24 19.55 21.27 -23.82
N ALA A 25 19.15 20.00 -23.75
CA ALA A 25 17.76 19.64 -23.61
C ALA A 25 17.26 20.30 -22.32
N SER A 26 16.32 21.24 -22.44
CA SER A 26 15.61 21.80 -21.31
C SER A 26 15.12 20.65 -20.42
N PRO A 27 15.25 20.72 -19.09
CA PRO A 27 14.53 19.78 -18.24
C PRO A 27 13.06 20.04 -18.55
N ALA A 28 12.41 19.07 -19.20
CA ALA A 28 10.97 19.03 -19.28
C ALA A 28 10.49 19.02 -17.83
N HIS A 29 10.15 20.21 -17.32
CA HIS A 29 9.42 20.31 -16.08
C HIS A 29 8.11 19.61 -16.39
N ALA A 30 7.93 18.42 -15.82
CA ALA A 30 6.62 17.79 -15.80
C ALA A 30 5.69 18.85 -15.21
N ALA A 31 4.84 19.44 -16.04
CA ALA A 31 3.84 20.38 -15.59
C ALA A 31 3.07 19.64 -14.49
N GLU A 32 3.13 20.16 -13.26
CA GLU A 32 2.37 19.62 -12.16
C GLU A 32 0.91 19.56 -12.63
N PRO A 33 0.25 18.38 -12.61
CA PRO A 33 -1.05 18.26 -13.25
C PRO A 33 -1.99 19.26 -12.60
N ALA A 34 -2.65 20.06 -13.44
CA ALA A 34 -3.30 21.28 -13.01
C ALA A 34 -4.30 21.04 -11.86
N HIS A 35 -4.90 19.84 -11.75
CA HIS A 35 -5.86 19.50 -10.69
C HIS A 35 -5.89 17.99 -10.37
N PRO A 36 -4.96 17.47 -9.56
CA PRO A 36 -4.86 16.02 -9.28
C PRO A 36 -6.13 15.44 -8.63
N GLU A 37 -6.84 16.24 -7.83
CA GLU A 37 -8.11 15.85 -7.21
C GLU A 37 -9.22 15.66 -8.25
N ARG A 38 -9.31 16.55 -9.24
CA ARG A 38 -10.32 16.42 -10.31
C ARG A 38 -10.10 15.16 -11.15
N GLN A 39 -8.83 14.83 -11.41
CA GLN A 39 -8.47 13.61 -12.14
C GLN A 39 -8.82 12.36 -11.35
N LEU A 40 -8.60 12.38 -10.03
CA LEU A 40 -8.97 11.29 -9.14
C LEU A 40 -10.48 11.10 -9.07
N GLN A 41 -11.25 12.18 -8.91
CA GLN A 41 -12.71 12.13 -8.90
C GLN A 41 -13.26 11.61 -10.23
N LYS A 42 -12.68 12.04 -11.36
CA LYS A 42 -13.03 11.50 -12.67
C LYS A 42 -12.75 10.01 -12.78
N PHE A 43 -11.58 9.54 -12.33
CA PHE A 43 -11.25 8.12 -12.31
C PHE A 43 -12.25 7.31 -11.47
N ILE A 44 -12.60 7.79 -10.28
CA ILE A 44 -13.56 7.12 -9.39
C ILE A 44 -14.94 7.06 -10.06
N HIS A 45 -15.44 8.18 -10.59
CA HIS A 45 -16.71 8.23 -11.32
C HIS A 45 -16.72 7.26 -12.51
N ASP A 46 -15.69 7.28 -13.34
CA ASP A 46 -15.61 6.44 -14.54
C ASP A 46 -15.49 4.94 -14.20
N THR A 47 -14.95 4.60 -13.03
CA THR A 47 -14.76 3.21 -12.58
C THR A 47 -15.95 2.67 -11.79
N TYR A 48 -16.52 3.47 -10.89
CA TYR A 48 -17.54 3.05 -9.94
C TYR A 48 -18.93 3.60 -10.23
N GLY A 49 -19.11 4.36 -11.32
CA GLY A 49 -20.41 4.83 -11.76
C GLY A 49 -20.90 6.05 -10.99
N LYS A 50 -22.16 6.02 -10.57
CA LYS A 50 -22.86 7.22 -10.06
C LYS A 50 -22.72 7.32 -8.55
N TRP A 51 -22.61 8.56 -8.08
CA TRP A 51 -22.73 8.86 -6.66
C TRP A 51 -24.18 8.68 -6.18
N ARG A 52 -24.36 7.90 -5.13
CA ARG A 52 -25.62 7.66 -4.41
C ARG A 52 -25.66 8.53 -3.16
N THR A 53 -26.44 9.62 -3.20
CA THR A 53 -26.57 10.53 -2.06
C THR A 53 -27.17 9.87 -0.81
N ASP A 54 -28.09 8.93 -1.01
CA ASP A 54 -28.76 8.17 0.06
C ASP A 54 -27.80 7.23 0.80
N ARG A 55 -26.76 6.76 0.11
CA ARG A 55 -25.77 5.82 0.64
C ARG A 55 -24.39 6.43 0.89
N LYS A 56 -24.18 7.68 0.46
CA LYS A 56 -22.90 8.40 0.51
C LYS A 56 -21.74 7.60 -0.11
N GLY A 57 -21.99 6.96 -1.25
CA GLY A 57 -20.98 6.17 -1.95
C GLY A 57 -21.25 6.07 -3.46
N TRP A 58 -20.31 5.46 -4.17
CA TRP A 58 -20.33 5.22 -5.61
C TRP A 58 -20.85 3.82 -5.91
N GLN A 59 -21.74 3.70 -6.88
CA GLN A 59 -22.29 2.41 -7.29
C GLN A 59 -22.47 2.35 -8.80
N SER A 60 -22.01 1.26 -9.40
CA SER A 60 -22.29 0.95 -10.80
C SER A 60 -23.71 0.41 -10.93
N ASP A 61 -24.38 0.64 -12.06
CA ASP A 61 -25.78 0.22 -12.26
C ASP A 61 -26.02 -1.30 -12.08
N ALA A 62 -24.96 -2.14 -12.11
CA ALA A 62 -25.00 -3.59 -11.90
C ALA A 62 -24.19 -4.07 -10.67
N GLY A 63 -23.82 -3.17 -9.75
CA GLY A 63 -22.88 -3.48 -8.66
C GLY A 63 -23.53 -3.75 -7.31
N ASP A 64 -23.17 -4.86 -6.67
CA ASP A 64 -23.66 -5.30 -5.36
C ASP A 64 -23.05 -4.51 -4.16
N PHE A 65 -22.12 -3.59 -4.45
CA PHE A 65 -21.37 -2.84 -3.45
C PHE A 65 -21.48 -1.33 -3.65
N ILE A 66 -21.53 -0.62 -2.53
CA ILE A 66 -21.46 0.84 -2.44
C ILE A 66 -20.04 1.19 -2.03
N TYR A 67 -19.30 1.86 -2.92
CA TYR A 67 -17.88 2.16 -2.72
C TYR A 67 -17.65 3.57 -2.19
N ALA A 68 -16.69 3.72 -1.27
CA ALA A 68 -16.13 4.99 -0.87
C ALA A 68 -14.59 4.94 -0.91
N SER A 69 -13.96 6.09 -1.10
CA SER A 69 -12.50 6.18 -0.95
C SER A 69 -12.15 6.01 0.52
N CYS A 70 -11.41 4.95 0.85
CA CYS A 70 -10.93 4.69 2.21
C CYS A 70 -9.43 4.99 2.38
N GLY A 71 -8.74 5.37 1.30
CA GLY A 71 -7.39 5.90 1.38
C GLY A 71 -6.90 6.41 0.03
N ALA A 72 -6.26 7.58 0.02
CA ALA A 72 -5.59 8.10 -1.16
C ALA A 72 -4.29 8.79 -0.76
N LEU A 73 -3.21 8.50 -1.49
CA LEU A 73 -1.91 9.13 -1.27
C LEU A 73 -1.20 9.35 -2.61
N ARG A 74 -0.82 10.61 -2.86
CA ARG A 74 0.02 10.96 -4.00
C ARG A 74 1.49 10.89 -3.59
N VAL A 75 2.31 10.25 -4.41
CA VAL A 75 3.75 10.05 -4.17
C VAL A 75 4.54 10.35 -5.44
N ALA A 76 5.76 10.85 -5.28
CA ALA A 76 6.72 10.93 -6.37
C ALA A 76 7.56 9.65 -6.41
N THR A 77 7.64 8.99 -7.57
CA THR A 77 8.53 7.84 -7.79
C THR A 77 9.55 8.17 -8.88
N ALA A 78 10.55 7.31 -9.07
CA ALA A 78 11.54 7.46 -10.13
C ALA A 78 10.90 7.49 -11.53
N ASP A 79 9.78 6.79 -11.70
CA ASP A 79 9.01 6.71 -12.96
C ASP A 79 7.91 7.79 -13.06
N GLY A 80 8.00 8.84 -12.25
CA GLY A 80 7.07 9.96 -12.20
C GLY A 80 6.03 9.88 -11.07
N PRO A 81 5.09 10.84 -11.01
CA PRO A 81 4.08 10.86 -9.96
C PRO A 81 3.16 9.63 -10.03
N ARG A 82 2.78 9.13 -8.86
CA ARG A 82 1.80 8.04 -8.68
C ARG A 82 0.76 8.45 -7.63
N THR A 83 -0.44 7.91 -7.75
CA THR A 83 -1.47 8.00 -6.72
C THR A 83 -1.84 6.59 -6.27
N LEU A 84 -1.59 6.26 -5.01
CA LEU A 84 -2.14 5.07 -4.38
C LEU A 84 -3.58 5.40 -3.98
N LEU A 85 -4.53 4.55 -4.37
CA LEU A 85 -5.95 4.68 -4.05
C LEU A 85 -6.47 3.35 -3.54
N ALA A 86 -7.20 3.39 -2.43
CA ALA A 86 -7.99 2.29 -1.90
C ALA A 86 -9.47 2.69 -1.90
N MET A 87 -10.30 1.84 -2.50
CA MET A 87 -11.75 1.96 -2.51
C MET A 87 -12.33 0.81 -1.70
N CYS A 88 -13.20 1.14 -0.76
CA CYS A 88 -13.83 0.21 0.16
C CYS A 88 -15.30 0.10 -0.21
N GLY A 89 -15.74 -1.11 -0.53
CA GLY A 89 -17.11 -1.43 -0.91
C GLY A 89 -17.84 -2.16 0.20
N GLU A 90 -18.98 -1.61 0.61
CA GLU A 90 -19.93 -2.21 1.54
C GLU A 90 -21.08 -2.84 0.76
N THR A 91 -21.63 -3.97 1.22
CA THR A 91 -22.81 -4.58 0.58
C THR A 91 -24.03 -3.67 0.74
N GLU A 92 -25.00 -3.73 -0.19
CA GLU A 92 -26.23 -2.91 -0.08
C GLU A 92 -26.98 -3.07 1.26
N ASP A 93 -26.96 -4.29 1.81
CA ASP A 93 -27.58 -4.62 3.10
C ASP A 93 -26.83 -4.03 4.29
N ALA A 94 -25.49 -3.94 4.22
CA ALA A 94 -24.68 -3.35 5.28
C ALA A 94 -24.92 -1.85 5.43
N VAL A 95 -25.25 -1.14 4.35
CA VAL A 95 -25.46 0.33 4.37
C VAL A 95 -26.83 0.72 4.99
N GLN A 96 -27.50 -0.16 5.73
CA GLN A 96 -28.79 0.15 6.37
C GLN A 96 -28.62 0.79 7.76
N ASN A 97 -28.76 2.12 7.82
CA ASN A 97 -29.17 2.88 9.01
C ASN A 97 -28.42 2.56 10.33
N GLY A 98 -27.14 2.19 10.28
CA GLY A 98 -26.31 1.99 11.48
C GLY A 98 -26.76 0.84 12.39
N MET A 99 -27.54 -0.12 11.89
CA MET A 99 -27.96 -1.31 12.63
C MET A 99 -27.27 -2.55 12.04
N PRO A 100 -26.38 -3.22 12.79
CA PRO A 100 -25.75 -4.45 12.34
C PRO A 100 -26.81 -5.52 12.01
N GLY A 101 -26.73 -6.11 10.82
CA GLY A 101 -27.60 -7.23 10.43
C GLY A 101 -27.49 -8.37 11.45
N MET A 102 -28.64 -8.90 11.90
CA MET A 102 -28.71 -9.83 13.04
C MET A 102 -28.39 -11.30 12.70
N ASP A 103 -28.12 -11.65 11.44
CA ASP A 103 -27.89 -13.05 11.05
C ASP A 103 -26.61 -13.24 10.22
N SER A 104 -25.74 -14.15 10.68
CA SER A 104 -24.52 -14.67 10.03
C SER A 104 -23.42 -13.62 9.70
N ASP A 105 -22.71 -13.24 10.76
CA ASP A 105 -21.59 -12.29 10.91
C ASP A 105 -20.36 -12.39 9.97
N ALA A 106 -20.35 -13.27 8.95
CA ALA A 106 -19.14 -13.57 8.17
C ALA A 106 -19.09 -12.98 6.74
N THR A 107 -20.15 -12.35 6.25
CA THR A 107 -20.15 -11.73 4.90
C THR A 107 -19.09 -10.62 4.86
N PRO A 108 -18.06 -10.69 4.00
CA PRO A 108 -17.06 -9.64 3.93
C PRO A 108 -17.57 -8.48 3.06
N GLY A 109 -17.09 -7.28 3.33
CA GLY A 109 -17.04 -6.23 2.31
C GLY A 109 -15.92 -6.50 1.30
N THR A 110 -15.65 -5.53 0.45
CA THR A 110 -14.60 -5.62 -0.58
C THR A 110 -13.68 -4.42 -0.55
N ILE A 111 -12.41 -4.64 -0.89
CA ILE A 111 -11.41 -3.58 -1.03
C ILE A 111 -10.76 -3.69 -2.41
N ASP A 112 -10.69 -2.55 -3.09
CA ASP A 112 -9.98 -2.38 -4.35
C ASP A 112 -8.77 -1.46 -4.15
N LEU A 113 -7.63 -1.89 -4.64
CA LEU A 113 -6.35 -1.20 -4.53
C LEU A 113 -5.85 -0.81 -5.91
N TYR A 114 -5.40 0.43 -6.06
CA TYR A 114 -4.86 0.96 -7.30
C TYR A 114 -3.57 1.72 -7.06
N VAL A 115 -2.62 1.53 -7.97
CA VAL A 115 -1.54 2.48 -8.20
C VAL A 115 -1.82 3.16 -9.54
N LEU A 116 -2.20 4.42 -9.48
CA LEU A 116 -2.57 5.22 -10.63
C LEU A 116 -1.38 6.05 -11.10
N ARG A 117 -1.31 6.29 -12.41
CA ARG A 117 -0.39 7.25 -13.03
C ARG A 117 -1.18 8.23 -13.89
N PRO A 118 -0.65 9.43 -14.19
CA PRO A 118 -1.22 10.28 -15.21
C PRO A 118 -1.27 9.55 -16.57
N SER A 119 -2.32 9.77 -17.34
CA SER A 119 -2.40 9.39 -18.74
C SER A 119 -1.32 10.10 -19.58
N GLN A 120 -1.09 9.63 -20.81
CA GLN A 120 -0.07 10.22 -21.70
C GLN A 120 -0.28 11.71 -21.98
N ASP A 121 -1.54 12.14 -22.12
CA ASP A 121 -1.93 13.54 -22.30
C ASP A 121 -1.96 14.34 -20.98
N GLY A 122 -1.73 13.66 -19.84
CA GLY A 122 -1.72 14.24 -18.51
C GLY A 122 -3.09 14.73 -18.01
N THR A 123 -4.19 14.43 -18.70
CA THR A 123 -5.53 14.95 -18.37
C THR A 123 -6.32 14.04 -17.41
N THR A 124 -6.01 12.75 -17.37
CA THR A 124 -6.71 11.74 -16.56
C THR A 124 -5.73 10.88 -15.76
N LEU A 125 -6.26 9.99 -14.92
CA LEU A 125 -5.50 8.93 -14.26
C LEU A 125 -5.85 7.59 -14.87
N GLU A 126 -4.86 6.73 -15.02
CA GLU A 126 -5.01 5.35 -15.46
C GLU A 126 -4.32 4.39 -14.47
N PRO A 127 -4.83 3.15 -14.31
CA PRO A 127 -4.25 2.18 -13.41
C PRO A 127 -2.93 1.64 -13.99
N ALA A 128 -1.81 1.96 -13.33
CA ALA A 128 -0.55 1.29 -13.58
C ALA A 128 -0.54 -0.11 -12.96
N LEU A 129 -1.11 -0.25 -11.77
CA LEU A 129 -1.33 -1.52 -11.07
C LEU A 129 -2.72 -1.50 -10.44
N LYS A 130 -3.37 -2.66 -10.36
CA LYS A 130 -4.64 -2.79 -9.65
C LYS A 130 -4.83 -4.19 -9.05
N LYS A 131 -5.53 -4.25 -7.93
CA LYS A 131 -6.05 -5.48 -7.33
C LYS A 131 -7.43 -5.16 -6.77
N THR A 132 -8.47 -5.73 -7.38
CA THR A 132 -9.86 -5.50 -7.00
C THR A 132 -10.47 -6.77 -6.38
N GLY A 133 -11.59 -6.62 -5.67
CA GLY A 133 -12.34 -7.73 -5.10
C GLY A 133 -11.65 -8.39 -3.90
N ILE A 134 -10.87 -7.64 -3.11
CA ILE A 134 -10.24 -8.20 -1.91
C ILE A 134 -11.31 -8.31 -0.82
N ALA A 135 -11.78 -9.53 -0.56
CA ALA A 135 -12.67 -9.80 0.57
C ALA A 135 -12.00 -9.38 1.89
N SER A 136 -12.68 -8.54 2.67
CA SER A 136 -12.17 -7.98 3.92
C SER A 136 -13.32 -7.63 4.86
N GLY A 137 -13.04 -7.58 6.16
CA GLY A 137 -14.02 -7.22 7.18
C GLY A 137 -15.10 -8.29 7.37
N GLY A 138 -16.28 -7.85 7.79
CA GLY A 138 -17.40 -8.70 8.18
C GLY A 138 -18.70 -7.90 8.19
N ARG A 139 -19.84 -8.58 8.29
CA ARG A 139 -21.19 -7.96 8.25
C ARG A 139 -21.44 -7.09 7.00
N GLY A 140 -20.79 -7.43 5.89
CA GLY A 140 -20.85 -6.71 4.63
C GLY A 140 -20.01 -5.43 4.59
N GLU A 141 -19.31 -5.08 5.68
CA GLU A 141 -18.39 -3.95 5.75
C GLU A 141 -16.95 -4.41 5.50
N PRO A 142 -16.15 -3.62 4.76
CA PRO A 142 -14.73 -3.91 4.57
C PRO A 142 -13.92 -3.63 5.83
N GLY A 143 -12.75 -4.25 5.91
CA GLY A 143 -11.77 -3.93 6.94
C GLY A 143 -11.19 -2.51 6.78
N THR A 144 -10.32 -2.12 7.71
CA THR A 144 -9.64 -0.83 7.64
C THR A 144 -8.54 -0.84 6.59
N VAL A 145 -8.25 0.32 5.99
CA VAL A 145 -7.11 0.50 5.08
C VAL A 145 -6.26 1.67 5.52
N SER A 146 -4.95 1.50 5.49
CA SER A 146 -3.99 2.60 5.58
C SER A 146 -2.93 2.48 4.50
N ILE A 147 -2.42 3.61 4.02
CA ILE A 147 -1.29 3.65 3.08
C ILE A 147 -0.04 4.00 3.88
N GLN A 148 0.95 3.12 3.88
CA GLN A 148 2.15 3.26 4.71
C GLN A 148 3.42 3.28 3.85
N ARG A 149 4.41 4.07 4.28
CA ARG A 149 5.75 4.06 3.71
C ARG A 149 6.50 2.82 4.21
N LEU A 150 6.76 1.88 3.31
CA LEU A 150 7.36 0.57 3.58
C LEU A 150 8.76 0.43 2.96
N GLY A 151 9.33 1.54 2.46
CA GLY A 151 10.71 1.66 2.00
C GLY A 151 11.03 3.13 1.72
N PRO A 152 12.27 3.47 1.31
CA PRO A 152 12.66 4.84 1.05
C PRO A 152 11.77 5.54 0.01
N HIS A 153 11.39 4.80 -1.02
CA HIS A 153 10.54 5.23 -2.13
C HIS A 153 9.37 4.28 -2.37
N LEU A 154 9.04 3.42 -1.39
CA LEU A 154 8.00 2.41 -1.50
C LEU A 154 6.87 2.73 -0.52
N PHE A 155 5.65 2.82 -1.05
CA PHE A 155 4.42 2.90 -0.29
C PHE A 155 3.54 1.70 -0.64
N GLY A 156 2.80 1.19 0.33
CA GLY A 156 1.88 0.08 0.14
C GLY A 156 0.64 0.20 1.01
N PHE A 157 -0.28 -0.73 0.83
CA PHE A 157 -1.55 -0.77 1.54
C PHE A 157 -1.46 -1.75 2.70
N VAL A 158 -1.90 -1.33 3.88
CA VAL A 158 -2.02 -2.15 5.07
C VAL A 158 -3.51 -2.26 5.39
N LEU A 159 -4.03 -3.48 5.27
CA LEU A 159 -5.44 -3.79 5.47
C LEU A 159 -5.61 -4.44 6.83
N GLY A 160 -6.39 -3.85 7.73
CA GLY A 160 -6.70 -4.38 9.05
C GLY A 160 -8.05 -5.08 9.08
N ASN A 161 -8.10 -6.25 9.71
CA ASN A 161 -9.31 -7.02 9.95
C ASN A 161 -9.39 -7.41 11.42
N SER A 162 -10.60 -7.59 11.92
CA SER A 162 -10.85 -8.15 13.25
C SER A 162 -11.96 -9.18 13.20
N ASP A 163 -11.91 -10.14 14.11
CA ASP A 163 -12.90 -11.20 14.23
C ASP A 163 -13.06 -11.56 15.70
N SER A 164 -14.31 -11.71 16.14
CA SER A 164 -14.65 -12.09 17.51
C SER A 164 -15.60 -13.27 17.49
N ARG A 165 -15.20 -14.40 18.10
CA ARG A 165 -16.02 -15.62 18.18
C ARG A 165 -15.86 -16.28 19.53
N GLN A 166 -16.98 -16.59 20.18
CA GLN A 166 -17.01 -17.34 21.45
C GLN A 166 -16.10 -16.74 22.55
N GLY A 167 -16.01 -15.41 22.61
CA GLY A 167 -15.19 -14.69 23.58
C GLY A 167 -13.69 -14.59 23.23
N TYR A 168 -13.29 -15.08 22.06
CA TYR A 168 -11.98 -14.84 21.46
C TYR A 168 -12.07 -13.70 20.46
N THR A 169 -11.27 -12.65 20.66
CA THR A 169 -11.15 -11.51 19.77
C THR A 169 -9.73 -11.43 19.22
N GLN A 170 -9.61 -11.44 17.89
CA GLN A 170 -8.35 -11.24 17.21
C GLN A 170 -8.45 -10.08 16.23
N SER A 171 -7.39 -9.28 16.16
CA SER A 171 -7.17 -8.37 15.04
C SER A 171 -5.83 -8.66 14.39
N MET A 172 -5.80 -8.47 13.08
CA MET A 172 -4.67 -8.79 12.24
C MET A 172 -4.64 -7.83 11.06
N ARG A 173 -3.45 -7.68 10.48
CA ARG A 173 -3.29 -6.96 9.22
C ARG A 173 -2.66 -7.80 8.14
N SER A 174 -3.00 -7.46 6.90
CA SER A 174 -2.29 -7.88 5.70
C SER A 174 -1.62 -6.68 5.04
N ILE A 175 -0.57 -6.93 4.26
CA ILE A 175 0.20 -5.89 3.57
C ILE A 175 0.22 -6.23 2.09
N TRP A 176 -0.16 -5.25 1.27
CA TRP A 176 -0.10 -5.30 -0.18
C TRP A 176 0.92 -4.28 -0.69
N LEU A 177 1.83 -4.74 -1.54
CA LEU A 177 2.91 -3.90 -2.08
C LEU A 177 2.83 -3.83 -3.61
N PRO A 178 3.11 -2.67 -4.21
CA PRO A 178 3.51 -2.62 -5.61
C PRO A 178 4.90 -3.23 -5.73
N TYR A 179 5.00 -4.42 -6.31
CA TYR A 179 6.26 -5.15 -6.45
C TYR A 179 6.31 -5.81 -7.82
N GLY A 180 7.32 -5.43 -8.62
CA GLY A 180 7.35 -5.78 -10.04
C GLY A 180 6.20 -5.11 -10.79
N ASP A 181 5.45 -5.91 -11.54
CA ASP A 181 4.32 -5.50 -12.39
C ASP A 181 2.95 -5.77 -11.74
N ALA A 182 2.91 -6.04 -10.42
CA ALA A 182 1.69 -6.37 -9.72
C ALA A 182 1.58 -5.71 -8.32
N LEU A 183 0.34 -5.65 -7.83
CA LEU A 183 0.06 -5.51 -6.40
C LEU A 183 0.06 -6.90 -5.76
N VAL A 184 1.08 -7.21 -4.97
CA VAL A 184 1.27 -8.54 -4.36
C VAL A 184 0.87 -8.54 -2.89
N PRO A 185 0.30 -9.65 -2.37
CA PRO A 185 0.07 -9.81 -0.93
C PRO A 185 1.41 -10.13 -0.24
N ALA A 186 2.14 -9.08 0.11
CA ALA A 186 3.47 -9.14 0.70
C ALA A 186 3.47 -9.77 2.10
N ALA A 187 2.44 -9.53 2.90
CA ALA A 187 2.18 -10.27 4.13
C ALA A 187 0.70 -10.63 4.20
N ALA A 188 0.38 -11.92 4.30
CA ALA A 188 -1.02 -12.36 4.37
C ALA A 188 -1.64 -12.08 5.75
N ARG A 189 -0.82 -12.17 6.81
CA ARG A 189 -1.25 -11.98 8.19
C ARG A 189 -0.07 -11.58 9.06
N ILE A 190 -0.26 -10.56 9.88
CA ILE A 190 0.52 -10.25 11.08
C ILE A 190 -0.51 -9.89 12.15
N ASP A 191 -0.44 -10.56 13.31
CA ASP A 191 -1.33 -10.31 14.43
C ASP A 191 -1.13 -8.87 14.93
N GLU A 192 -2.21 -8.18 15.30
CA GLU A 192 -2.21 -6.85 15.92
C GLU A 192 -2.71 -6.91 17.36
N ALA A 193 -3.70 -7.77 17.63
CA ALA A 193 -4.17 -8.08 18.96
C ALA A 193 -4.78 -9.47 19.05
N LEU A 194 -4.65 -10.08 20.23
CA LEU A 194 -5.31 -11.32 20.63
C LEU A 194 -5.82 -11.13 22.06
N ASP A 195 -7.11 -11.32 22.27
CA ASP A 195 -7.77 -11.23 23.58
C ASP A 195 -8.80 -12.37 23.73
N ASN A 196 -8.73 -13.14 24.82
CA ASN A 196 -9.72 -14.18 25.12
C ASN A 196 -10.38 -14.00 26.51
N ALA A 197 -10.36 -12.79 27.07
CA ALA A 197 -10.88 -12.52 28.40
C ALA A 197 -12.36 -12.91 28.56
N GLU A 198 -13.14 -12.84 27.48
CA GLU A 198 -14.56 -13.19 27.45
C GLU A 198 -14.84 -14.66 27.13
N SER A 199 -13.80 -15.47 26.91
CA SER A 199 -13.95 -16.89 26.60
C SER A 199 -14.31 -17.72 27.83
N SER A 200 -15.05 -18.82 27.61
CA SER A 200 -15.31 -19.79 28.67
C SER A 200 -14.04 -20.46 29.19
N GLU A 201 -12.99 -20.56 28.37
CA GLU A 201 -11.70 -21.11 28.81
C GLU A 201 -11.02 -20.21 29.83
N CYS A 202 -10.94 -18.91 29.56
CA CYS A 202 -10.39 -17.94 30.51
C CYS A 202 -11.23 -17.86 31.79
N ALA A 203 -12.57 -17.88 31.68
CA ALA A 203 -13.47 -17.85 32.84
C ALA A 203 -13.29 -19.07 33.77
N ASN A 204 -13.00 -20.25 33.22
CA ASN A 204 -12.83 -21.48 33.99
C ASN A 204 -11.38 -21.70 34.48
N ASP A 205 -10.39 -21.19 33.76
CA ASP A 205 -8.97 -21.35 34.07
C ASP A 205 -8.19 -20.06 33.76
N PRO A 206 -7.92 -19.22 34.78
CA PRO A 206 -7.17 -17.98 34.60
C PRO A 206 -5.77 -18.15 34.00
N ALA A 207 -5.19 -19.36 34.05
CA ALA A 207 -3.89 -19.63 33.42
C ALA A 207 -3.98 -19.67 31.87
N ARG A 208 -5.19 -19.77 31.31
CA ARG A 208 -5.47 -19.75 29.86
C ARG A 208 -5.87 -18.38 29.32
N CYS A 209 -6.09 -17.40 30.18
CA CYS A 209 -6.35 -16.04 29.75
C CYS A 209 -5.13 -15.44 29.06
N GLU A 210 -5.32 -14.74 27.96
CA GLU A 210 -4.30 -13.94 27.33
C GLU A 210 -4.88 -12.63 26.79
N GLU A 211 -4.08 -11.59 26.92
CA GLU A 211 -4.28 -10.31 26.25
C GLU A 211 -2.93 -9.91 25.67
N ARG A 212 -2.80 -9.92 24.34
CA ARG A 212 -1.55 -9.66 23.63
C ARG A 212 -1.79 -8.57 22.60
N ARG A 213 -0.85 -7.63 22.52
CA ARG A 213 -0.83 -6.54 21.52
C ARG A 213 0.49 -6.60 20.76
N PHE A 214 0.42 -6.31 19.48
CA PHE A 214 1.57 -6.36 18.57
C PHE A 214 1.68 -5.01 17.86
N ALA A 215 2.57 -4.15 18.37
CA ALA A 215 2.87 -2.89 17.72
C ALA A 215 3.84 -3.14 16.56
N ILE A 216 3.44 -2.84 15.33
CA ILE A 216 4.22 -3.17 14.14
C ILE A 216 4.59 -1.90 13.37
N ALA A 217 5.88 -1.66 13.22
CA ALA A 217 6.43 -0.48 12.54
C ALA A 217 7.51 -0.88 11.50
N PRO A 218 7.63 -0.15 10.38
CA PRO A 218 8.79 -0.29 9.49
C PRO A 218 10.07 0.14 10.20
N ASP A 219 11.15 -0.63 10.04
CA ASP A 219 12.48 -0.27 10.53
C ASP A 219 13.17 0.68 9.55
N THR A 220 12.99 1.99 9.76
CA THR A 220 13.58 3.03 8.92
C THR A 220 15.08 3.25 9.17
N SER A 221 15.67 2.56 10.16
CA SER A 221 17.11 2.62 10.42
C SER A 221 17.92 1.77 9.43
N VAL A 222 17.27 0.81 8.77
CA VAL A 222 17.90 -0.06 7.77
C VAL A 222 17.73 0.56 6.38
N ASN A 223 18.82 0.64 5.62
CA ASN A 223 18.84 1.22 4.28
C ASN A 223 18.50 0.19 3.18
N ASP A 224 17.38 -0.52 3.36
CA ASP A 224 16.86 -1.47 2.38
C ASP A 224 15.80 -0.82 1.47
N SER A 225 15.62 -1.34 0.26
CA SER A 225 14.58 -0.85 -0.67
C SER A 225 13.15 -1.09 -0.16
N VAL A 226 12.99 -2.14 0.65
CA VAL A 226 11.80 -2.46 1.44
C VAL A 226 12.25 -2.62 2.88
N TYR A 227 11.73 -1.80 3.78
CA TYR A 227 12.08 -1.86 5.19
C TYR A 227 11.61 -3.18 5.80
N PRO A 228 12.45 -3.85 6.63
CA PRO A 228 11.93 -4.91 7.50
C PRO A 228 10.93 -4.30 8.49
N LEU A 229 10.06 -5.13 9.05
CA LEU A 229 9.13 -4.68 10.11
C LEU A 229 9.63 -5.13 11.46
N ILE A 230 9.49 -4.27 12.46
CA ILE A 230 9.65 -4.60 13.86
C ILE A 230 8.27 -4.80 14.47
N VAL A 231 8.05 -5.98 15.03
CA VAL A 231 6.86 -6.30 15.82
C VAL A 231 7.24 -6.32 17.28
N THR A 232 6.68 -5.40 18.07
CA THR A 232 6.84 -5.38 19.53
C THR A 232 5.59 -5.98 20.15
N GLU A 233 5.75 -7.16 20.73
CA GLU A 233 4.70 -7.91 21.40
C GLU A 233 4.70 -7.57 22.90
N THR A 234 3.54 -7.21 23.42
CA THR A 234 3.32 -6.89 24.83
C THR A 234 2.03 -7.52 25.34
N GLY A 235 1.96 -7.84 26.62
CA GLY A 235 0.70 -8.28 27.24
C GLY A 235 0.90 -9.40 28.25
N THR A 236 -0.08 -10.30 28.36
CA THR A 236 -0.07 -11.41 29.31
C THR A 236 -0.51 -12.72 28.65
N ARG A 237 -0.01 -13.83 29.20
CA ARG A 237 -0.54 -15.19 28.97
C ARG A 237 -0.50 -15.95 30.29
N GLY A 238 -1.69 -16.25 30.81
CA GLY A 238 -1.89 -16.66 32.19
C GLY A 238 -1.27 -15.64 33.14
N ASN A 239 -0.37 -16.12 34.00
CA ASN A 239 0.36 -15.29 34.96
C ASN A 239 1.68 -14.70 34.41
N ARG A 240 1.99 -14.89 33.11
CA ARG A 240 3.26 -14.43 32.53
C ARG A 240 3.06 -13.14 31.76
N THR A 241 3.84 -12.12 32.10
CA THR A 241 3.98 -10.92 31.27
C THR A 241 4.83 -11.22 30.04
N ILE A 242 4.41 -10.69 28.91
CA ILE A 242 5.10 -10.81 27.63
C ILE A 242 5.68 -9.44 27.26
N HIS A 243 6.96 -9.44 26.90
CA HIS A 243 7.60 -8.35 26.19
C HIS A 243 8.64 -8.95 25.23
N ALA A 244 8.31 -8.98 23.95
CA ALA A 244 9.16 -9.58 22.93
C ALA A 244 9.27 -8.68 21.71
N ARG A 245 10.41 -8.75 21.01
CA ARG A 245 10.64 -8.04 19.76
C ARG A 245 10.95 -9.05 18.67
N HIS A 246 10.17 -9.00 17.59
CA HIS A 246 10.34 -9.85 16.42
C HIS A 246 10.71 -8.99 15.21
N THR A 247 11.60 -9.49 14.36
CA THR A 247 11.94 -8.85 13.08
C THR A 247 11.34 -9.65 11.95
N VAL A 248 10.54 -8.99 11.12
CA VAL A 248 9.90 -9.55 9.94
C VAL A 248 10.68 -9.04 8.72
N LYS A 249 11.52 -9.90 8.15
CA LYS A 249 12.39 -9.53 7.02
C LYS A 249 11.63 -9.62 5.70
N PHE A 250 11.92 -8.71 4.77
CA PHE A 250 11.42 -8.82 3.41
C PHE A 250 12.30 -9.76 2.57
N ASP A 251 11.68 -10.67 1.84
CA ASP A 251 12.32 -11.53 0.86
C ASP A 251 12.04 -10.99 -0.54
N ALA A 252 13.04 -10.32 -1.10
CA ALA A 252 12.96 -9.71 -2.42
C ALA A 252 12.79 -10.74 -3.55
N ALA A 253 13.30 -11.95 -3.40
CA ALA A 253 13.13 -12.99 -4.43
C ALA A 253 11.68 -13.46 -4.50
N ARG A 254 10.95 -13.41 -3.38
CA ARG A 254 9.54 -13.84 -3.28
C ARG A 254 8.54 -12.68 -3.30
N GLY A 255 9.01 -11.43 -3.17
CA GLY A 255 8.16 -10.24 -3.07
C GLY A 255 7.30 -10.23 -1.80
N ARG A 256 7.77 -10.86 -0.71
CA ARG A 256 6.97 -11.11 0.51
C ARG A 256 7.79 -11.01 1.78
N TYR A 257 7.13 -10.66 2.87
CA TYR A 257 7.67 -10.72 4.21
C TYR A 257 7.72 -12.16 4.74
N ILE A 258 8.84 -12.52 5.37
CA ILE A 258 8.99 -13.76 6.13
C ILE A 258 8.45 -13.51 7.54
N VAL A 259 7.15 -13.73 7.71
CA VAL A 259 6.47 -13.48 8.99
C VAL A 259 6.72 -14.65 9.96
N PRO A 260 7.36 -14.44 11.12
CA PRO A 260 7.56 -15.48 12.12
C PRO A 260 6.24 -16.05 12.62
N LYS A 261 6.25 -17.35 12.94
CA LYS A 261 5.07 -18.07 13.44
C LYS A 261 4.44 -17.36 14.66
N ALA A 262 5.27 -16.90 15.60
CA ALA A 262 4.84 -16.25 16.85
C ALA A 262 3.95 -14.99 16.69
N VAL A 263 3.95 -14.36 15.50
CA VAL A 263 3.20 -13.12 15.22
C VAL A 263 2.21 -13.28 14.06
N ARG A 264 1.86 -14.52 13.69
CA ARG A 264 0.88 -14.81 12.63
C ARG A 264 -0.03 -15.99 12.91
N ASP A 265 0.03 -16.55 14.12
CA ASP A 265 -0.69 -17.77 14.46
C ASP A 265 -2.17 -17.51 14.71
N GLY A 266 -2.54 -16.34 15.21
CA GLY A 266 -3.91 -16.08 15.68
C GLY A 266 -4.30 -16.95 16.89
N TYR A 267 -5.61 -17.13 17.07
CA TYR A 267 -6.23 -18.15 17.93
C TYR A 267 -6.48 -19.45 17.18
#